data_AF-A0A2E0FI63-F1
#
_entry.id   AF-A0A2E0FI63-F1
#
_cell.length_a   1.000
_cell.length_b   1.000
_cell.length_c   1.000
_cell.angle_alpha   90.00
_cell.angle_beta   90.00
_cell.angle_gamma   90.00
#
_symmetry.space_group_name_H-M   'P 1'
#
loop_
_entity.id
_entity.type
_entity.pdbx_description
1 polymer ?
#
loop_
_entity_poly.entity_id
_entity_poly.type
_entity_poly.pdbx_seq_one_letter_code
_entity_poly.pdbx_strand_id
1 'polypeptide(L)'
;MKATAGNAVDLRPHQVAWLSNHKNASVWVLVKKLQTKNEPEQIFLFHGRDAVDLKLEGLKVDPVIHQKEKFDWEDIFRLICP
;
A
#
# COMPACT_ATOMS: atom_id res chain seq x y z
N MET A 1 3.64 -7.11 -1.49
CA MET A 1 2.22 -6.94 -1.10
C MET A 1 2.04 -7.25 0.37
N LYS A 2 1.18 -6.50 1.07
CA LYS A 2 0.81 -6.73 2.48
C LYS A 2 -0.71 -6.84 2.60
N ALA A 3 -1.19 -7.63 3.54
CA ALA A 3 -2.61 -7.71 3.88
C ALA A 3 -2.83 -7.19 5.30
N THR A 4 -3.92 -6.46 5.52
CA THR A 4 -4.31 -5.98 6.85
C THR A 4 -5.83 -6.06 7.03
N ALA A 5 -6.28 -6.36 8.24
CA ALA A 5 -7.69 -6.28 8.62
C ALA A 5 -8.05 -4.91 9.23
N GLY A 6 -7.05 -4.13 9.62
CA GLY A 6 -7.22 -2.85 10.32
C GLY A 6 -6.56 -1.69 9.56
N ASN A 7 -6.30 -0.59 10.27
CA ASN A 7 -5.60 0.55 9.69
C ASN A 7 -4.07 0.39 9.75
N ALA A 8 -3.55 -0.42 10.67
CA ALA A 8 -2.12 -0.64 10.79
C ALA A 8 -1.58 -1.46 9.60
N VAL A 9 -0.50 -0.97 8.98
CA VAL A 9 0.23 -1.70 7.96
C VAL A 9 1.48 -2.30 8.60
N ASP A 10 1.56 -3.63 8.63
CA ASP A 10 2.65 -4.32 9.30
C ASP A 10 3.92 -4.40 8.43
N LEU A 11 4.62 -3.27 8.33
CA LEU A 11 5.95 -3.17 7.75
C LEU A 11 7.01 -3.50 8.81
N ARG A 12 7.92 -4.42 8.50
CA ARG A 12 9.06 -4.73 9.39
C ARG A 12 10.15 -3.67 9.22
N PRO A 13 10.97 -3.40 10.26
CA PRO A 13 12.00 -2.36 10.19
C PRO A 13 12.94 -2.48 8.98
N HIS A 14 13.36 -3.70 8.62
CA HIS A 14 14.20 -3.92 7.44
C HIS A 14 13.48 -3.62 6.12
N GLN A 15 12.16 -3.82 6.05
CA GLN A 15 11.36 -3.47 4.86
C GLN A 15 11.30 -1.96 4.71
N VAL A 16 11.06 -1.24 5.80
CA VAL A 16 11.08 0.23 5.82
C VAL A 16 12.47 0.74 5.43
N ALA A 17 13.54 0.19 6.00
CA ALA A 17 14.91 0.59 5.66
C ALA A 17 15.21 0.39 4.16
N TRP A 18 14.84 -0.76 3.59
CA TRP A 18 15.04 -1.02 2.17
C TRP A 18 14.24 -0.07 1.28
N LEU A 19 12.96 0.17 1.63
CA LEU A 19 12.08 1.09 0.90
C LEU A 19 12.60 2.54 0.96
N SER A 20 13.06 2.99 2.13
CA SER A 20 13.64 4.32 2.31
C SER A 20 14.96 4.49 1.55
N ASN A 21 15.80 3.45 1.49
CA ASN A 21 17.05 3.47 0.73
C ASN A 21 16.80 3.53 -0.79
N HIS A 22 15.70 2.96 -1.26
CA HIS A 22 15.32 2.94 -2.68
C HIS A 22 14.16 3.89 -3.00
N LYS A 23 13.94 4.93 -2.18
CA LYS A 23 12.81 5.86 -2.31
C LYS A 23 12.70 6.58 -3.66
N ASN A 24 13.82 6.68 -4.40
CA ASN A 24 13.91 7.32 -5.70
C ASN A 24 13.75 6.33 -6.88
N ALA A 25 13.69 5.02 -6.61
CA ALA A 25 13.43 4.01 -7.63
C ALA A 25 11.91 3.78 -7.77
N SER A 26 11.49 3.05 -8.82
CA SER A 26 10.10 2.60 -8.98
C SER A 26 9.78 1.51 -7.94
N VAL A 27 9.50 1.94 -6.71
CA VAL A 27 9.21 1.06 -5.59
C VAL A 27 7.84 1.38 -5.03
N TRP A 28 7.07 0.33 -4.75
CA TRP A 28 5.65 0.43 -4.46
C TRP A 28 5.27 -0.46 -3.28
N VAL A 29 4.32 0.01 -2.48
CA VAL A 29 3.73 -0.75 -1.38
C VAL A 29 2.26 -0.97 -1.70
N LEU A 30 1.95 -2.19 -2.15
CA LEU A 30 0.57 -2.64 -2.35
C LEU A 30 0.02 -3.22 -1.03
N VAL A 31 -1.03 -2.61 -0.51
CA VAL A 31 -1.74 -3.04 0.70
C VAL A 31 -3.16 -3.45 0.37
N LYS A 32 -3.51 -4.68 0.75
CA LYS A 32 -4.86 -5.22 0.62
C LYS A 32 -5.55 -5.17 1.99
N LYS A 33 -6.62 -4.40 2.09
CA LYS A 33 -7.48 -4.37 3.28
C LYS A 33 -8.58 -5.40 3.12
N LEU A 34 -8.60 -6.38 4.03
CA LEU A 34 -9.57 -7.48 4.00
C LEU A 34 -10.99 -6.94 4.20
N GLN A 35 -11.96 -7.62 3.58
CA GLN A 35 -13.36 -7.32 3.80
C GLN A 35 -13.73 -7.44 5.27
N THR A 36 -14.59 -6.55 5.73
CA THR A 36 -15.19 -6.58 7.06
C THR A 36 -16.71 -6.67 6.91
N LYS A 37 -17.44 -6.77 8.03
CA LYS A 37 -18.91 -6.76 7.99
C LYS A 37 -19.50 -5.47 7.39
N ASN A 38 -18.77 -4.37 7.46
CA ASN A 38 -19.26 -3.03 7.11
C ASN A 38 -18.64 -2.46 5.83
N GLU A 39 -17.47 -2.96 5.43
CA GLU A 39 -16.72 -2.44 4.29
C GLU A 39 -16.23 -3.60 3.44
N PRO A 40 -16.36 -3.50 2.11
CA PRO A 40 -15.86 -4.53 1.22
C PRO A 40 -14.33 -4.53 1.15
N GLU A 41 -13.77 -5.50 0.45
CA GLU A 41 -12.33 -5.60 0.23
C GLU A 41 -11.79 -4.36 -0.51
N GLN A 42 -10.65 -3.85 -0.06
CA GLN A 42 -10.05 -2.63 -0.61
C GLN A 42 -8.58 -2.85 -0.95
N ILE A 43 -8.09 -2.14 -1.96
CA ILE A 43 -6.68 -2.10 -2.32
C ILE A 43 -6.18 -0.66 -2.25
N PHE A 44 -4.99 -0.52 -1.68
CA PHE A 44 -4.25 0.72 -1.57
C PHE A 44 -2.87 0.53 -2.21
N LEU A 45 -2.46 1.47 -3.04
CA LEU A 45 -1.12 1.53 -3.61
C LEU A 45 -0.42 2.79 -3.09
N PHE A 46 0.78 2.64 -2.56
CA PHE A 46 1.61 3.74 -2.08
C PHE A 46 2.98 3.71 -2.73
N HIS A 47 3.67 4.85 -2.74
CA HIS A 47 5.08 4.87 -3.12
C HIS A 47 5.95 4.30 -2.00
N GLY A 48 7.09 3.72 -2.37
CA GLY A 48 8.08 3.24 -1.40
C GLY A 48 8.64 4.36 -0.51
N ARG A 49 8.61 5.61 -0.98
CA ARG A 49 9.01 6.77 -0.18
C ARG A 49 8.11 7.02 1.04
N ASP A 50 6.85 6.57 0.98
CA ASP A 50 5.86 6.75 2.05
C ASP A 50 5.93 5.61 3.10
N ALA A 51 6.90 4.70 2.98
CA ALA A 51 7.01 3.50 3.82
C ALA A 51 7.18 3.80 5.33
N VAL A 52 7.83 4.92 5.67
CA VAL A 52 7.98 5.37 7.06
C VAL A 52 6.63 5.81 7.60
N ASP A 53 5.92 6.67 6.87
CA ASP A 53 4.61 7.18 7.26
C ASP A 53 3.58 6.04 7.33
N LEU A 54 3.62 5.09 6.40
CA LEU A 54 2.79 3.89 6.43
C LEU A 54 3.02 3.03 7.67
N LYS A 55 4.25 3.01 8.20
CA LYS A 55 4.55 2.28 9.44
C LYS A 55 3.99 2.99 10.67
N LEU A 56 3.98 4.33 10.67
CA LEU A 56 3.56 5.16 11.79
C LEU A 56 2.05 5.39 11.81
N GLU A 57 1.48 5.81 10.68
CA GLU A 57 0.09 6.24 10.53
C GLU A 57 -0.81 5.18 9.86
N GLY A 58 -0.23 4.16 9.24
CA GLY A 58 -0.97 3.10 8.58
C GLY A 58 -1.70 3.59 7.33
N LEU A 59 -2.94 3.12 7.13
CA LEU A 59 -3.79 3.46 5.97
C LEU A 59 -4.36 4.90 6.00
N LYS A 60 -3.93 5.76 6.93
CA LYS A 60 -4.28 7.18 6.93
C LYS A 60 -3.43 8.00 5.96
N VAL A 61 -2.29 7.46 5.55
CA VAL A 61 -1.44 8.06 4.51
C VAL A 61 -2.23 8.10 3.21
N ASP A 62 -2.05 9.16 2.41
CA ASP A 62 -2.74 9.30 1.13
C ASP A 62 -2.22 8.27 0.12
N PRO A 63 -3.08 7.38 -0.40
CA PRO A 63 -2.69 6.40 -1.41
C PRO A 63 -2.64 7.03 -2.80
N VAL A 64 -1.74 6.51 -3.63
CA VAL A 64 -1.70 6.82 -5.08
C VAL A 64 -2.93 6.25 -5.78
N ILE A 65 -3.31 5.01 -5.41
CA ILE A 65 -4.56 4.38 -5.83
C ILE A 65 -5.28 3.85 -4.61
N HIS A 66 -6.58 4.14 -4.53
CA HIS A 66 -7.53 3.48 -3.64
C HIS A 66 -8.70 2.92 -4.45
N GLN A 67 -8.88 1.61 -4.43
CA GLN A 67 -9.99 0.92 -5.08
C GLN A 67 -10.78 0.10 -4.06
N LYS A 68 -12.11 0.09 -4.20
CA LYS A 68 -13.04 -0.72 -3.41
C LYS A 68 -13.84 -1.62 -4.36
N GLU A 69 -13.85 -2.92 -4.08
CA GLU A 69 -14.52 -3.96 -4.91
C GLU A 69 -14.05 -3.99 -6.39
N LYS A 70 -13.99 -5.19 -6.98
CA LYS A 70 -13.61 -5.38 -8.40
C LYS A 70 -12.39 -4.56 -8.84
N PHE A 71 -11.22 -4.92 -8.31
CA PHE A 71 -9.99 -4.18 -8.57
C PHE A 71 -9.63 -4.13 -10.05
N ASP A 72 -9.39 -2.92 -10.55
CA ASP A 72 -8.79 -2.69 -11.86
C ASP A 72 -7.28 -2.87 -11.72
N TRP A 73 -6.83 -4.09 -12.06
CA TRP A 73 -5.42 -4.45 -12.06
C TRP A 73 -4.65 -3.76 -13.18
N GLU A 74 -5.31 -3.38 -14.27
CA GLU A 74 -4.65 -2.71 -15.39
C GLU A 74 -4.17 -1.32 -14.95
N ASP A 75 -5.01 -0.58 -14.23
CA ASP A 75 -4.63 0.71 -13.64
C ASP A 75 -3.45 0.60 -12.67
N ILE A 76 -3.43 -0.44 -11.82
CA ILE A 76 -2.33 -0.69 -10.89
C ILE A 76 -1.04 -1.01 -11.66
N PHE A 77 -1.11 -1.90 -12.66
CA PHE A 77 0.08 -2.32 -13.40
C PHE A 77 0.64 -1.22 -14.30
N ARG A 78 -0.20 -0.36 -14.89
CA ARG A 78 0.24 0.81 -15.64
C ARG A 78 1.12 1.75 -14.81
N LEU A 79 0.86 1.87 -13.51
CA LEU A 79 1.70 2.68 -12.62
C LEU A 79 3.01 1.99 -12.23
N ILE A 80 2.95 0.69 -11.95
CA ILE A 80 4.12 -0.05 -11.44
C ILE A 80 5.11 -0.37 -12.58
N CYS A 81 4.60 -0.65 -13.77
CA CYS A 81 5.33 -1.14 -14.93
C CYS A 81 4.84 -0.42 -16.21
N PRO A 82 5.23 0.85 -16.41
CA PRO A 82 4.92 1.59 -17.63
C PRO A 82 5.68 1.08 -18.86
#